data_AF-A0A0J0YRX4-F1
#
_entry.id   AF-A0A0J0YRX4-F1
#
_cell.length_a   1.000
_cell.length_b   1.000
_cell.length_c   1.000
_cell.angle_alpha   90.00
_cell.angle_beta   90.00
_cell.angle_gamma   90.00
#
_symmetry.space_group_name_H-M   'P 1'
#
loop_
_entity.id
_entity.type
_entity.pdbx_description
1 polymer ?
#
loop_
_entity_poly.entity_id
_entity_poly.type
_entity_poly.pdbx_seq_one_letter_code
_entity_poly.pdbx_strand_id
1 'polypeptide(L)'
;MKWQEVRSSYPNQFVKVQILKSRLQGDREIIEEVDVMGTVSNEDATRELLQSKGNQLVYHTSHKEIVLKVRKAIGLRGKAHDAD
;
A
#
# COMPACT_ATOMS: atom_id res chain seq x y z
N MET A 1 9.27 4.81 -11.59
CA MET A 1 10.38 3.83 -11.53
C MET A 1 9.83 2.45 -11.16
N LYS A 2 10.47 1.34 -11.57
CA LYS A 2 9.99 -0.01 -11.23
C LYS A 2 10.34 -0.35 -9.77
N TRP A 3 9.45 -1.06 -9.08
CA TRP A 3 9.69 -1.48 -7.68
C TRP A 3 10.98 -2.29 -7.51
N GLN A 4 11.35 -3.10 -8.51
CA GLN A 4 12.58 -3.90 -8.46
C GLN A 4 13.85 -3.04 -8.34
N GLU A 5 13.89 -1.90 -9.02
CA GLU A 5 15.01 -0.95 -8.96
C GLU A 5 15.12 -0.34 -7.56
N VAL A 6 13.99 0.03 -6.96
CA VAL A 6 13.91 0.58 -5.60
C VAL A 6 14.50 -0.38 -4.58
N ARG A 7 14.18 -1.67 -4.70
CA ARG A 7 14.74 -2.71 -3.82
C ARG A 7 16.26 -2.85 -3.97
N SER A 8 16.78 -2.64 -5.19
CA SER A 8 18.20 -2.70 -5.46
C SER A 8 18.93 -1.48 -4.89
N SER A 9 18.31 -0.29 -4.94
CA SER A 9 18.86 0.93 -4.34
C SER A 9 18.77 0.95 -2.82
N TYR A 10 17.70 0.39 -2.24
CA TYR A 10 17.42 0.42 -0.80
C TYR A 10 17.12 -0.99 -0.26
N PRO A 11 18.10 -1.89 -0.15
CA PRO A 11 17.88 -3.24 0.34
C PRO A 11 17.56 -3.26 1.85
N ASN A 12 16.69 -4.20 2.26
CA ASN A 12 16.36 -4.53 3.67
C ASN A 12 15.96 -3.34 4.56
N GLN A 13 15.13 -2.44 4.04
CA GLN A 13 14.62 -1.31 4.83
C GLN A 13 13.20 -0.92 4.41
N PHE A 14 12.55 -0.11 5.24
CA PHE A 14 11.28 0.51 4.88
C PHE A 14 11.53 1.72 3.98
N VAL A 15 10.74 1.83 2.93
CA VAL A 15 10.75 2.96 2.03
C VAL A 15 9.33 3.50 1.89
N LYS A 16 9.24 4.83 1.87
CA LYS A 16 8.02 5.53 1.51
C LYS A 16 8.01 5.70 0.01
N VAL A 17 6.98 5.17 -0.62
CA VAL A 17 6.80 5.24 -2.05
C VAL A 17 5.42 5.78 -2.42
N GLN A 18 5.36 6.50 -3.53
CA GLN A 18 4.14 6.98 -4.14
C GLN A 18 3.79 6.06 -5.33
N ILE A 19 2.57 5.55 -5.37
CA ILE A 19 2.04 4.77 -6.50
C ILE A 19 1.86 5.71 -7.69
N LEU A 20 2.65 5.49 -8.75
CA LEU A 20 2.48 6.17 -10.03
C LEU A 20 1.53 5.39 -10.94
N LYS A 21 1.67 4.06 -10.95
CA LYS A 21 0.88 3.18 -11.79
C LYS A 21 0.59 1.85 -11.10
N SER A 22 -0.68 1.50 -11.05
CA SER A 22 -1.17 0.23 -10.55
C SER A 22 -2.06 -0.46 -11.58
N ARG A 23 -2.10 -1.78 -11.51
CA ARG A 23 -2.99 -2.63 -12.30
C ARG A 23 -3.91 -3.39 -11.36
N LEU A 24 -5.21 -3.18 -11.52
CA LEU A 24 -6.21 -3.97 -10.82
C LEU A 24 -6.35 -5.34 -11.51
N GLN A 25 -6.16 -6.40 -10.74
CA GLN A 25 -6.35 -7.80 -11.14
C GLN A 25 -7.31 -8.47 -10.14
N GLY A 26 -8.60 -8.42 -10.47
CA GLY A 26 -9.68 -8.92 -9.61
C GLY A 26 -9.81 -8.08 -8.33
N ASP A 27 -9.65 -8.70 -7.17
CA ASP A 27 -9.68 -8.06 -5.85
C ASP A 27 -8.28 -7.62 -5.35
N ARG A 28 -7.29 -7.63 -6.24
CA ARG A 28 -5.91 -7.27 -5.91
C ARG A 28 -5.46 -6.15 -6.83
N GLU A 29 -4.81 -5.15 -6.27
CA GLU A 29 -4.14 -4.09 -6.99
C GLU A 29 -2.64 -4.36 -6.94
N ILE A 30 -2.05 -4.55 -8.12
CA ILE A 30 -0.63 -4.86 -8.31
C ILE A 30 0.04 -3.56 -8.71
N ILE A 31 1.05 -3.14 -7.95
CA ILE A 31 1.77 -1.91 -8.26
C ILE A 31 2.88 -2.20 -9.27
N GLU A 32 2.82 -1.56 -10.43
CA GLU A 32 3.81 -1.70 -11.49
C GLU A 32 4.91 -0.65 -11.36
N GLU A 33 4.50 0.60 -11.12
CA GLU A 33 5.40 1.75 -11.03
C GLU A 33 5.17 2.55 -9.76
N VAL A 34 6.28 2.86 -9.10
CA VAL A 34 6.32 3.69 -7.90
C VAL A 34 7.34 4.81 -8.05
N ASP A 35 7.26 5.78 -7.15
CA ASP A 35 8.24 6.84 -6.95
C ASP A 35 8.74 6.78 -5.50
N VAL A 36 10.05 6.85 -5.28
CA VAL A 36 10.63 6.78 -3.93
C VAL A 36 10.70 8.19 -3.36
N MET A 37 9.92 8.44 -2.30
CA MET A 37 9.96 9.72 -1.61
C MET A 37 11.02 9.76 -0.50
N GLY A 38 11.36 8.61 0.08
CA GLY A 38 12.39 8.51 1.10
C GLY A 38 12.45 7.15 1.78
N THR A 39 13.50 6.95 2.58
CA THR A 39 13.64 5.80 3.47
C THR A 39 13.00 6.10 4.82
N VAL A 40 12.39 5.10 5.44
CA VAL A 40 11.71 5.22 6.74
C VAL A 40 12.37 4.28 7.73
N SER A 41 12.62 4.76 8.94
CA SER A 41 13.11 3.92 10.04
C SER A 41 12.00 2.96 10.50
N ASN A 42 12.38 1.79 11.03
CA ASN A 42 11.40 0.81 11.52
C ASN A 42 10.48 1.39 12.61
N GLU A 43 11.02 2.25 13.48
CA GLU A 43 10.28 2.92 14.56
C GLU A 43 9.21 3.89 14.02
N ASP A 44 9.50 4.58 12.92
CA ASP A 44 8.59 5.54 12.29
C ASP A 44 7.71 4.91 11.20
N ALA A 45 8.00 3.69 10.76
CA ALA A 45 7.29 3.03 9.66
C ALA A 45 5.78 2.94 9.91
N THR A 46 5.36 2.58 11.13
CA THR A 46 3.94 2.54 11.52
C THR A 46 3.31 3.93 11.51
N ARG A 47 4.03 4.94 12.03
CA ARG A 47 3.54 6.32 12.09
C ARG A 47 3.39 6.92 10.69
N GLU A 48 4.40 6.77 9.84
CA GLU A 48 4.36 7.21 8.45
C GLU A 48 3.27 6.48 7.65
N LEU A 49 3.08 5.17 7.88
CA LEU A 49 2.00 4.42 7.23
C LEU A 49 0.62 4.99 7.60
N LEU A 50 0.40 5.32 8.88
CA LEU A 50 -0.84 5.93 9.36
C LEU A 50 -1.05 7.36 8.84
N GLN A 51 0.03 8.11 8.63
CA GLN A 51 -0.02 9.46 8.08
C GLN A 51 -0.12 9.48 6.55
N SER A 52 0.29 8.41 5.88
CA SER A 52 0.24 8.27 4.43
C SER A 52 -1.21 8.23 3.97
N LYS A 53 -1.59 9.13 3.06
CA LYS A 53 -2.94 9.23 2.50
C LYS A 53 -2.88 9.16 0.98
N GLY A 54 -3.94 8.60 0.39
CA GLY A 54 -4.08 8.49 -1.06
C GLY A 54 -3.10 7.49 -1.67
N ASN A 55 -2.24 7.97 -2.57
CA ASN A 55 -1.31 7.15 -3.35
C ASN A 55 0.04 6.92 -2.64
N GLN A 56 0.22 7.32 -1.39
CA GLN A 56 1.46 7.08 -0.64
C GLN A 56 1.34 5.80 0.19
N LEU A 57 2.40 4.99 0.19
CA LEU A 57 2.48 3.79 1.02
C LEU A 57 3.91 3.62 1.56
N VAL A 58 4.00 3.04 2.75
CA VAL A 58 5.27 2.59 3.32
C VAL A 58 5.36 1.08 3.14
N TYR A 59 6.45 0.61 2.53
CA TYR A 59 6.66 -0.82 2.30
C TYR A 59 8.09 -1.26 2.58
N HIS A 60 8.24 -2.54 2.92
CA HIS A 60 9.55 -3.12 3.14
C HIS A 60 10.11 -3.68 1.85
N THR A 61 11.35 -3.31 1.49
CA THR A 61 12.00 -3.75 0.25
C THR A 61 12.38 -5.23 0.24
N SER A 62 12.19 -5.98 1.33
CA SER A 62 12.32 -7.44 1.29
C SER A 62 11.24 -8.10 0.42
N HIS A 63 10.08 -7.48 0.23
CA HIS A 63 9.02 -8.03 -0.61
C HIS A 63 9.29 -7.82 -2.10
N LYS A 64 9.15 -8.89 -2.89
CA LYS A 64 9.40 -8.87 -4.34
C LYS A 64 8.44 -7.98 -5.11
N GLU A 65 7.19 -7.91 -4.65
CA GLU A 65 6.09 -7.22 -5.32
C GLU A 65 5.19 -6.55 -4.28
N ILE A 66 4.55 -5.44 -4.65
CA ILE A 66 3.56 -4.78 -3.83
C ILE A 66 2.18 -5.19 -4.34
N VAL A 67 1.46 -5.97 -3.53
CA VAL A 67 0.10 -6.42 -3.82
C VAL A 67 -0.83 -5.89 -2.74
N LEU A 68 -1.67 -4.93 -3.12
CA LEU A 68 -2.70 -4.36 -2.26
C LEU A 68 -3.99 -5.15 -2.44
N LYS A 69 -4.59 -5.64 -1.36
CA LYS A 69 -5.90 -6.28 -1.45
C LYS A 69 -6.98 -5.21 -1.38
N VAL A 70 -7.71 -5.03 -2.47
CA VAL A 70 -8.84 -4.09 -2.52
C VAL A 70 -9.99 -4.75 -1.78
N ARG A 71 -10.26 -4.29 -0.56
CA ARG A 71 -11.47 -4.70 0.16
C ARG A 71 -12.63 -3.86 -0.35
N LYS A 72 -13.56 -4.48 -1.07
CA LYS A 72 -14.90 -3.91 -1.24
C LYS A 72 -15.47 -3.66 0.16
N ALA A 73 -15.81 -2.41 0.48
CA ALA A 73 -16.57 -2.11 1.67
C ALA A 73 -17.89 -2.89 1.58
N ILE A 74 -17.97 -4.00 2.33
CA ILE A 74 -19.21 -4.75 2.46
C ILE A 74 -20.11 -3.81 3.26
N GLY A 75 -21.05 -3.16 2.58
CA GLY A 75 -21.99 -2.26 3.20
C GLY A 75 -22.75 -3.01 4.28
N LEU A 76 -22.42 -2.76 5.55
CA LEU A 76 -23.23 -3.13 6.70
C LEU A 76 -24.52 -2.29 6.62
N ARG A 77 -25.44 -2.69 5.74
CA ARG A 77 -26.82 -2.25 5.75
C ARG A 77 -27.51 -3.05 6.86
N GLY A 78 -27.40 -2.56 8.09
CA GLY A 78 -28.28 -2.98 9.17
C GLY A 78 -29.72 -2.60 8.82
N LYS A 79 -30.50 -3.54 8.29
CA LYS A 79 -31.96 -3.46 8.33
C LYS A 79 -32.38 -3.88 9.74
N ALA A 80 -32.32 -2.94 10.68
CA ALA A 80 -33.10 -3.04 11.91
C ALA A 80 -34.49 -2.49 11.58
N HIS A 81 -35.36 -3.35 11.08
CA HIS A 81 -36.78 -3.05 10.98
C HIS A 81 -37.56 -4.36 11.10
N ASP A 82 -37.81 -4.75 12.33
CA ASP A 82 -38.99 -5.54 12.67
C ASP A 82 -39.48 -4.99 14.01
N ALA A 83 -40.54 -4.20 13.90
CA ALA A 83 -41.45 -3.87 14.98
C ALA A 83 -42.73 -4.65 14.70
N ASP A 84 -43.04 -5.61 15.58
CA ASP A 84 -44.40 -6.08 15.90
C ASP A 84 -44.38 -6.64 17.33
#